data_AF-A0A7V1XNN5-F1
#
_entry.id   AF-A0A7V1XNN5-F1
#
_cell.length_a   1.000
_cell.length_b   1.000
_cell.length_c   1.000
_cell.angle_alpha   90.00
_cell.angle_beta   90.00
_cell.angle_gamma   90.00
#
_symmetry.space_group_name_H-M   'P 1'
#
loop_
_entity.id
_entity.type
_entity.pdbx_description
1 polymer ?
#
loop_
_entity_poly.entity_id
_entity_poly.type
_entity_poly.pdbx_seq_one_letter_code
_entity_poly.pdbx_strand_id
1 'polypeptide(L)'
;MSRRRGAALLLAALLALAGCTPVEGGASPTPSAPGASGPPALSPFCRRLLALDDLVRRVRSLTDETASVERYAAWVPRLDVAERRAEALAPEGVDLSAIRWANGRFGEIVRGLPPDLDPASARAAVVLTLEAYAAGLYRTLVQSCGPESVEP
;
A
#
# COMPACT_ATOMS: atom_id res chain seq x y z
N MET A 1 13.01 30.33 36.34
CA MET A 1 14.06 29.28 36.26
C MET A 1 13.66 28.36 35.09
N SER A 2 14.07 28.59 33.83
CA SER A 2 15.40 28.35 33.21
C SER A 2 15.91 26.93 33.57
N ARG A 3 16.21 25.97 32.69
CA ARG A 3 16.50 25.91 31.24
C ARG A 3 16.33 24.45 30.79
N ARG A 4 15.99 24.21 29.52
CA ARG A 4 16.64 23.21 28.64
C ARG A 4 16.07 23.34 27.21
N ARG A 5 16.59 24.35 26.50
CA ARG A 5 16.70 24.37 25.04
C ARG A 5 18.09 23.86 24.70
N GLY A 6 18.25 23.09 23.61
CA GLY A 6 19.55 22.91 22.97
C GLY A 6 19.87 21.49 22.54
N ALA A 7 19.54 21.17 21.30
CA ALA A 7 20.35 20.32 20.40
C ALA A 7 19.77 20.44 18.99
N ALA A 8 19.93 21.63 18.40
CA ALA A 8 19.78 21.82 16.97
C ALA A 8 21.18 21.85 16.35
N LEU A 9 21.26 21.37 15.11
CA LEU A 9 22.34 21.55 14.15
C LEU A 9 23.67 20.86 14.48
N LEU A 10 24.03 19.85 13.68
CA LEU A 10 25.39 19.62 13.17
C LEU A 10 25.39 18.39 12.26
N LEU A 11 25.05 18.58 10.98
CA LEU A 11 25.48 17.71 9.87
C LEU A 11 25.19 18.41 8.53
N ALA A 12 25.81 19.58 8.37
CA ALA A 12 25.93 20.29 7.11
C ALA A 12 27.35 20.87 7.05
N ALA A 13 28.32 20.05 6.64
CA ALA A 13 29.65 20.50 6.18
C ALA A 13 30.52 19.29 5.79
N LEU A 14 30.50 18.93 4.52
CA LEU A 14 31.59 18.26 3.79
C LEU A 14 31.44 18.74 2.33
N LEU A 15 31.85 19.98 2.04
CA LEU A 15 33.14 20.31 1.40
C LEU A 15 33.36 19.41 0.16
N ALA A 16 32.89 19.80 -1.02
CA ALA A 16 33.44 20.87 -1.87
C ALA A 16 34.96 20.74 -2.04
N LEU A 17 35.40 20.06 -3.10
CA LEU A 17 36.75 20.15 -3.70
C LEU A 17 36.81 19.38 -5.03
N ALA A 18 36.45 20.06 -6.13
CA ALA A 18 36.91 19.88 -7.52
C ALA A 18 36.07 20.88 -8.35
N GLY A 19 36.59 21.93 -8.98
CA GLY A 19 37.87 22.07 -9.67
C GLY A 19 37.55 22.41 -11.13
N CYS A 20 37.72 23.67 -11.51
CA CYS A 20 37.55 24.38 -12.80
C CYS A 20 37.65 23.60 -14.14
N THR A 21 36.86 24.02 -15.14
CA THR A 21 37.27 24.83 -16.32
C THR A 21 36.03 25.38 -17.07
N PRO A 22 36.10 26.58 -17.69
CA PRO A 22 35.11 27.01 -18.68
C PRO A 22 35.62 26.67 -20.10
N VAL A 23 34.79 26.03 -20.92
CA VAL A 23 35.03 25.91 -22.37
C VAL A 23 33.87 26.55 -23.11
N GLU A 24 34.17 27.68 -23.76
CA GLU A 24 33.35 28.31 -24.78
C GLU A 24 33.60 27.61 -26.12
N GLY A 25 32.54 27.23 -26.82
CA GLY A 25 32.63 26.87 -28.24
C GLY A 25 31.62 25.82 -28.69
N GLY A 26 30.74 26.20 -29.63
CA GLY A 26 30.12 25.24 -30.56
C GLY A 26 28.60 25.30 -30.64
N ALA A 27 28.07 25.70 -31.79
CA ALA A 27 26.66 25.79 -32.12
C ALA A 27 25.98 24.42 -32.40
N SER A 28 24.67 24.37 -32.12
CA SER A 28 23.62 23.46 -32.63
C SER A 28 23.60 21.99 -32.16
N PRO A 29 22.44 21.28 -32.18
CA PRO A 29 21.05 21.69 -32.37
C PRO A 29 20.22 21.55 -31.06
N THR A 30 19.07 22.20 -31.00
CA THR A 30 18.05 21.97 -29.97
C THR A 30 17.70 20.48 -29.88
N PRO A 31 17.88 19.82 -28.72
CA PRO A 31 17.35 18.48 -28.54
C PRO A 31 15.82 18.58 -28.59
N SER A 32 15.23 17.82 -29.50
CA SER A 32 13.79 17.55 -29.53
C SER A 32 13.34 17.28 -28.10
N ALA A 33 12.31 18.02 -27.66
CA ALA A 33 11.69 17.81 -26.37
C ALA A 33 11.44 16.30 -26.18
N PRO A 34 11.86 15.70 -25.05
CA PRO A 34 11.48 14.33 -24.76
C PRO A 34 9.96 14.30 -24.83
N GLY A 35 9.43 13.44 -25.71
CA GLY A 35 8.01 13.21 -25.84
C GLY A 35 7.42 13.09 -24.46
N ALA A 36 6.36 13.88 -24.19
CA ALA A 36 5.65 13.91 -22.93
C ALA A 36 5.50 12.47 -22.44
N SER A 37 6.37 12.13 -21.48
CA SER A 37 6.37 10.82 -20.86
C SER A 37 5.15 10.86 -19.98
N GLY A 38 4.01 10.45 -20.54
CA GLY A 38 2.83 10.17 -19.74
C GLY A 38 3.25 9.26 -18.59
N PRO A 39 2.64 9.40 -17.40
CA PRO A 39 2.99 8.57 -16.26
C PRO A 39 2.96 7.10 -16.70
N PRO A 40 3.96 6.29 -16.33
CA PRO A 40 4.02 4.90 -16.73
C PRO A 40 2.70 4.22 -16.38
N ALA A 41 2.08 3.58 -17.36
CA ALA A 41 0.83 2.88 -17.14
C ALA A 41 1.06 1.74 -16.12
N LEU A 42 0.34 1.77 -15.01
CA LEU A 42 0.42 0.74 -13.96
C LEU A 42 0.27 -0.66 -14.55
N SER A 43 1.17 -1.56 -14.15
CA SER A 43 1.13 -2.97 -14.56
C SER A 43 -0.24 -3.60 -14.22
N PRO A 44 -0.70 -4.60 -14.98
CA PRO A 44 -1.96 -5.29 -14.67
C PRO A 44 -2.00 -5.84 -13.23
N PHE A 45 -0.88 -6.36 -12.73
CA PHE A 45 -0.72 -6.80 -11.35
C PHE A 45 -0.95 -5.66 -10.35
N CYS A 46 -0.26 -4.53 -10.51
CA CYS A 46 -0.37 -3.39 -9.61
C CYS A 46 -1.79 -2.82 -9.58
N ARG A 47 -2.47 -2.76 -10.73
CA ARG A 47 -3.89 -2.36 -10.79
C ARG A 47 -4.80 -3.30 -10.00
N ARG A 48 -4.55 -4.62 -10.02
CA ARG A 48 -5.33 -5.57 -9.22
C ARG A 48 -5.02 -5.47 -7.73
N LEU A 49 -3.75 -5.27 -7.38
CA LEU A 49 -3.32 -5.15 -5.99
C LEU A 49 -3.89 -3.88 -5.35
N LEU A 50 -3.89 -2.75 -6.07
CA LEU A 50 -4.56 -1.51 -5.64
C LEU A 50 -6.07 -1.70 -5.47
N ALA A 51 -6.73 -2.38 -6.41
CA ALA A 51 -8.15 -2.66 -6.31
C ALA A 51 -8.47 -3.56 -5.08
N LEU A 52 -7.57 -4.48 -4.73
CA LEU A 52 -7.69 -5.29 -3.52
C LEU A 52 -7.48 -4.44 -2.25
N ASP A 53 -6.48 -3.57 -2.25
CA ASP A 53 -6.24 -2.62 -1.15
C ASP A 53 -7.44 -1.72 -0.89
N ASP A 54 -8.06 -1.18 -1.94
CA ASP A 54 -9.29 -0.40 -1.83
C ASP A 54 -10.45 -1.19 -1.21
N LEU A 55 -10.56 -2.49 -1.50
CA LEU A 55 -11.56 -3.33 -0.85
C LEU A 55 -11.26 -3.50 0.63
N VAL A 56 -10.02 -3.83 0.99
CA VAL A 56 -9.61 -3.99 2.40
C VAL A 56 -9.81 -2.69 3.18
N ARG A 57 -9.47 -1.54 2.59
CA ARG A 57 -9.72 -0.21 3.16
C ARG A 57 -11.20 0.05 3.41
N ARG A 58 -12.09 -0.32 2.47
CA ARG A 58 -13.55 -0.23 2.65
C ARG A 58 -14.08 -1.14 3.76
N VAL A 59 -13.50 -2.33 3.94
CA VAL A 59 -13.88 -3.21 5.05
C VAL A 59 -13.41 -2.63 6.39
N ARG A 60 -12.18 -2.11 6.44
CA ARG A 60 -11.61 -1.46 7.64
C ARG A 60 -12.34 -0.20 8.06
N SER A 61 -12.95 0.53 7.11
CA SER A 61 -13.74 1.73 7.41
C SER A 61 -15.13 1.45 7.98
N LEU A 62 -15.54 0.17 8.13
CA LEU A 62 -16.79 -0.16 8.80
C LEU A 62 -16.72 0.27 10.27
N THR A 63 -17.69 1.09 10.66
CA THR A 63 -17.91 1.57 12.02
C THR A 63 -18.81 0.61 12.79
N ASP A 64 -18.93 0.78 14.10
CA ASP A 64 -19.82 -0.05 14.93
C ASP A 64 -21.29 0.02 14.46
N GLU A 65 -21.71 1.09 13.78
CA GLU A 65 -23.05 1.19 13.17
C GLU A 65 -23.22 0.31 11.92
N THR A 66 -22.12 -0.10 11.28
CA THR A 66 -22.12 -0.80 9.99
C THR A 66 -21.38 -2.14 9.99
N ALA A 67 -20.73 -2.48 11.11
CA ALA A 67 -19.88 -3.66 11.29
C ALA A 67 -20.68 -4.90 11.75
N SER A 68 -21.71 -5.31 11.01
CA SER A 68 -22.41 -6.57 11.30
C SER A 68 -21.67 -7.79 10.75
N VAL A 69 -21.90 -8.96 11.35
CA VAL A 69 -21.38 -10.24 10.84
C VAL A 69 -21.86 -10.52 9.42
N GLU A 70 -23.13 -10.22 9.11
CA GLU A 70 -23.68 -10.31 7.75
C GLU A 70 -22.88 -9.45 6.76
N ARG A 71 -22.54 -8.20 7.16
CA ARG A 71 -21.79 -7.28 6.31
C ARG A 71 -20.37 -7.79 6.07
N TYR A 72 -19.70 -8.30 7.10
CA TYR A 72 -18.38 -8.93 6.92
C TYR A 72 -18.46 -10.19 6.05
N ALA A 73 -19.49 -11.03 6.23
CA ALA A 73 -19.71 -12.22 5.42
C ALA A 73 -19.90 -11.88 3.94
N ALA A 74 -20.60 -10.78 3.63
CA ALA A 74 -20.74 -10.27 2.27
C ALA A 74 -19.42 -9.81 1.63
N TRP A 75 -18.42 -9.43 2.43
CA TRP A 75 -17.08 -9.05 1.95
C TRP A 75 -16.18 -10.24 1.64
N VAL A 76 -16.31 -11.36 2.37
CA VAL A 76 -15.48 -12.57 2.20
C VAL A 76 -15.35 -12.99 0.73
N PRO A 77 -16.44 -13.26 -0.02
CA PRO A 77 -16.30 -13.69 -1.42
C PRO A 77 -15.73 -12.60 -2.33
N ARG A 78 -15.89 -11.31 -2.00
CA ARG A 78 -15.37 -10.20 -2.79
C ARG A 78 -13.86 -10.08 -2.64
N LEU A 79 -13.34 -10.24 -1.42
CA LEU A 79 -11.92 -10.26 -1.13
C LEU A 79 -11.27 -11.51 -1.72
N ASP A 80 -11.87 -12.68 -1.56
CA ASP A 80 -11.40 -13.94 -2.16
C ASP A 80 -11.24 -13.85 -3.68
N VAL A 81 -12.21 -13.24 -4.38
CA VAL A 81 -12.13 -13.05 -5.83
C VAL A 81 -11.06 -12.03 -6.22
N ALA A 82 -10.94 -10.94 -5.47
CA ALA A 82 -9.96 -9.90 -5.76
C ALA A 82 -8.52 -10.39 -5.52
N GLU A 83 -8.28 -11.14 -4.45
CA GLU A 83 -7.01 -11.78 -4.12
C GLU A 83 -6.57 -12.75 -5.22
N ARG A 84 -7.42 -13.71 -5.60
CA ARG A 84 -7.12 -14.64 -6.71
C ARG A 84 -6.83 -13.93 -8.03
N ARG A 85 -7.51 -12.81 -8.31
CA ARG A 85 -7.28 -12.02 -9.53
C ARG A 85 -5.94 -11.28 -9.50
N ALA A 86 -5.47 -10.86 -8.33
CA ALA A 86 -4.14 -10.29 -8.16
C ALA A 86 -3.08 -11.39 -8.27
N GLU A 87 -3.28 -12.52 -7.60
CA GLU A 87 -2.38 -13.68 -7.65
C GLU A 87 -2.17 -14.20 -9.08
N ALA A 88 -3.24 -14.31 -9.87
CA ALA A 88 -3.17 -14.77 -11.26
C ALA A 88 -2.31 -13.89 -12.19
N LEU A 89 -1.99 -12.66 -11.76
CA LEU A 89 -1.15 -11.72 -12.52
C LEU A 89 0.19 -11.46 -11.82
N ALA A 90 0.47 -12.13 -10.70
CA ALA A 90 1.68 -11.90 -9.92
C ALA A 90 2.93 -12.27 -10.74
N PRO A 91 3.92 -11.37 -10.83
CA PRO A 91 5.22 -11.71 -11.40
C PRO A 91 5.89 -12.86 -10.63
N GLU A 92 6.72 -13.64 -11.33
CA GLU A 92 7.53 -14.66 -10.68
C GLU A 92 8.41 -14.06 -9.56
N GLY A 93 8.44 -14.73 -8.41
CA GLY A 93 9.21 -14.30 -7.25
C GLY A 93 8.51 -13.30 -6.32
N VAL A 94 7.31 -12.82 -6.65
CA VAL A 94 6.52 -11.98 -5.72
C VAL A 94 5.88 -12.84 -4.63
N ASP A 95 6.21 -12.56 -3.38
CA ASP A 95 5.62 -13.24 -2.22
C ASP A 95 4.27 -12.63 -1.83
N LEU A 96 3.20 -13.39 -2.08
CA LEU A 96 1.83 -13.08 -1.67
C LEU A 96 1.34 -13.88 -0.45
N SER A 97 2.22 -14.64 0.22
CA SER A 97 1.85 -15.53 1.32
C SER A 97 1.15 -14.80 2.47
N ALA A 98 1.63 -13.62 2.85
CA ALA A 98 1.03 -12.81 3.91
C ALA A 98 -0.40 -12.34 3.55
N ILE A 99 -0.61 -11.91 2.29
CA ILE A 99 -1.92 -11.49 1.77
C ILE A 99 -2.88 -12.69 1.74
N ARG A 100 -2.42 -13.84 1.20
CA ARG A 100 -3.19 -15.08 1.14
C ARG A 100 -3.60 -15.56 2.53
N TRP A 101 -2.67 -15.55 3.48
CA TRP A 101 -2.92 -15.92 4.87
C TRP A 101 -3.96 -15.00 5.51
N ALA A 102 -3.79 -13.68 5.38
CA ALA A 102 -4.72 -12.71 5.97
C ALA A 102 -6.12 -12.82 5.37
N ASN A 103 -6.22 -13.04 4.05
CA ASN A 103 -7.49 -13.26 3.35
C ASN A 103 -8.21 -14.51 3.84
N GLY A 104 -7.50 -15.65 3.89
CA GLY A 104 -8.05 -16.90 4.40
C GLY A 104 -8.49 -16.78 5.86
N ARG A 105 -7.64 -16.18 6.70
CA ARG A 105 -7.91 -15.98 8.13
C ARG A 105 -9.11 -15.08 8.38
N PHE A 106 -9.27 -14.01 7.61
CA PHE A 106 -10.45 -13.14 7.69
C PHE A 106 -11.73 -13.94 7.40
N GLY A 107 -11.74 -14.73 6.32
CA GLY A 107 -12.88 -15.58 5.98
C GLY A 107 -13.18 -16.64 7.04
N GLU A 108 -12.17 -17.27 7.63
CA GLU A 108 -12.32 -18.22 8.73
C GLU A 108 -12.96 -17.59 9.97
N ILE A 109 -12.44 -16.43 10.40
CA ILE A 109 -12.97 -15.71 11.56
C ILE A 109 -14.45 -15.41 11.33
N VAL A 110 -14.78 -14.78 10.20
CA VAL A 110 -16.15 -14.35 9.89
C VAL A 110 -17.12 -15.52 9.84
N ARG A 111 -16.74 -16.66 9.25
CA ARG A 111 -17.59 -17.87 9.21
C ARG A 111 -17.79 -18.50 10.59
N GLY A 112 -16.90 -18.24 11.54
CA GLY A 112 -16.99 -18.72 12.92
C GLY A 112 -17.73 -17.79 13.87
N LEU A 113 -18.11 -16.57 13.44
CA LEU A 113 -18.83 -15.63 14.30
C LEU A 113 -20.32 -16.00 14.41
N PRO A 114 -20.94 -15.85 15.60
CA PRO A 114 -22.39 -15.89 15.73
C PRO A 114 -23.05 -14.81 14.86
N PRO A 115 -24.12 -15.11 14.12
CA PRO A 115 -24.74 -14.16 13.19
C PRO A 115 -25.34 -12.92 13.87
N ASP A 116 -25.72 -13.05 15.14
CA ASP A 116 -26.32 -12.03 16.01
C ASP A 116 -25.30 -11.33 16.93
N LEU A 117 -24.00 -11.59 16.74
CA LEU A 117 -22.94 -10.94 17.50
C LEU A 117 -23.02 -9.41 17.33
N ASP A 118 -22.86 -8.69 18.44
CA ASP A 118 -22.91 -7.24 18.40
C ASP A 118 -21.79 -6.65 17.50
N PRO A 119 -22.02 -5.51 16.85
CA PRO A 119 -21.08 -4.98 15.87
C PRO A 119 -19.69 -4.65 16.41
N ALA A 120 -19.59 -4.19 17.67
CA ALA A 120 -18.30 -3.84 18.27
C ALA A 120 -17.46 -5.10 18.49
N SER A 121 -18.06 -6.18 18.98
CA SER A 121 -17.41 -7.49 19.11
C SER A 121 -17.07 -8.11 17.74
N ALA A 122 -17.96 -8.02 16.75
CA ALA A 122 -17.70 -8.49 15.40
C ALA A 122 -16.50 -7.77 14.77
N ARG A 123 -16.45 -6.44 14.91
CA ARG A 123 -15.33 -5.60 14.47
C ARG A 123 -14.04 -5.96 15.20
N ALA A 124 -14.09 -6.10 16.52
CA ALA A 124 -12.92 -6.47 17.32
C ALA A 124 -12.35 -7.84 16.93
N ALA A 125 -13.21 -8.80 16.56
CA ALA A 125 -12.77 -10.13 16.14
C ALA A 125 -11.96 -10.11 14.83
N VAL A 126 -12.24 -9.18 13.91
CA VAL A 126 -11.60 -9.13 12.59
C VAL A 126 -10.51 -8.06 12.46
N VAL A 127 -10.46 -7.06 13.36
CA VAL A 127 -9.60 -5.87 13.20
C VAL A 127 -8.12 -6.22 13.03
N LEU A 128 -7.59 -7.10 13.86
CA LEU A 128 -6.16 -7.47 13.81
C LEU A 128 -5.80 -8.17 12.49
N THR A 129 -6.70 -8.99 11.96
CA THR A 129 -6.48 -9.65 10.67
C THR A 129 -6.59 -8.67 9.51
N LEU A 130 -7.50 -7.69 9.57
CA LEU A 130 -7.60 -6.64 8.56
C LEU A 130 -6.38 -5.70 8.57
N GLU A 131 -5.80 -5.40 9.74
CA GLU A 131 -4.53 -4.66 9.84
C GLU A 131 -3.37 -5.45 9.26
N ALA A 132 -3.27 -6.75 9.55
CA ALA A 132 -2.26 -7.62 8.95
C ALA A 132 -2.42 -7.70 7.41
N TYR A 133 -3.65 -7.74 6.91
CA TYR A 133 -3.95 -7.70 5.49
C TYR A 133 -3.44 -6.39 4.86
N ALA A 134 -3.82 -5.24 5.44
CA ALA A 134 -3.39 -3.93 4.96
C ALA A 134 -1.86 -3.77 4.98
N ALA A 135 -1.20 -4.25 6.03
CA ALA A 135 0.27 -4.23 6.10
C ALA A 135 0.92 -5.10 5.01
N GLY A 136 0.35 -6.28 4.74
CA GLY A 136 0.79 -7.16 3.65
C GLY A 136 0.65 -6.48 2.28
N LEU A 137 -0.51 -5.86 2.03
CA LEU A 137 -0.80 -5.11 0.80
C LEU A 137 0.14 -3.93 0.62
N TYR A 138 0.31 -3.10 1.64
CA TYR A 138 1.23 -1.96 1.61
C TYR A 138 2.65 -2.39 1.24
N ARG A 139 3.16 -3.43 1.92
CA ARG A 139 4.51 -3.95 1.65
C ARG A 139 4.66 -4.42 0.21
N THR A 140 3.71 -5.21 -0.30
CA THR A 140 3.76 -5.74 -1.67
C THR A 140 3.58 -4.62 -2.70
N LEU A 141 2.71 -3.65 -2.46
CA LEU A 141 2.54 -2.46 -3.32
C LEU A 141 3.84 -1.66 -3.42
N VAL A 142 4.47 -1.31 -2.31
CA VAL A 142 5.74 -0.58 -2.32
C VAL A 142 6.83 -1.37 -3.06
N GLN A 143 6.94 -2.67 -2.79
CA GLN A 143 7.98 -3.52 -3.37
C GLN A 143 7.80 -3.79 -4.86
N SER A 144 6.56 -3.94 -5.33
CA SER A 144 6.26 -4.37 -6.70
C SER A 144 5.79 -3.24 -7.62
N CYS A 145 5.26 -2.16 -7.04
CA CYS A 145 4.58 -1.07 -7.76
C CYS A 145 5.16 0.31 -7.46
N GLY A 146 6.17 0.41 -6.59
CA GLY A 146 6.83 1.65 -6.21
C GLY A 146 6.13 2.40 -5.06
N PRO A 147 6.84 3.30 -4.36
CA PRO A 147 6.29 4.08 -3.24
C PRO A 147 5.12 4.99 -3.64
N GLU A 148 5.08 5.48 -4.88
CA GLU A 148 4.00 6.30 -5.43
C GLU A 148 2.64 5.58 -5.45
N SER A 149 2.64 4.24 -5.36
CA SER A 149 1.41 3.44 -5.34
C SER A 149 0.62 3.55 -4.04
N VAL A 150 1.21 4.14 -2.98
CA VAL A 150 0.60 4.25 -1.64
C VAL A 150 0.60 5.69 -1.11
N GLU A 151 0.94 6.68 -1.96
CA GLU A 151 0.86 8.09 -1.59
C GLU A 151 -0.61 8.55 -1.44
N PRO A 152 -0.92 9.39 -0.43
CA PRO A 152 -2.28 9.80 -0.07
C PRO A 152 -2.92 10.83 -1.01
#